data_AF-A0A969U7W3-F1
#
_entry.id   AF-A0A969U7W3-F1
#
_cell.length_a   1.000
_cell.length_b   1.000
_cell.length_c   1.000
_cell.angle_alpha   90.00
_cell.angle_beta   90.00
_cell.angle_gamma   90.00
#
_symmetry.space_group_name_H-M   'P 1'
#
loop_
_entity.id
_entity.type
_entity.pdbx_description
1 polymer ?
#
loop_
_entity_poly.entity_id
_entity_poly.type
_entity_poly.pdbx_seq_one_letter_code
_entity_poly.pdbx_strand_id
1 'polypeptide(L)'
;MEVGALFNQDSLPGAVNDFALPSNFFFNDLGVKKLSPQWGLDLLGFVDVAPQLAAYGSVGLYFQNVGRIAQSQATNELFKQTNITNTTGAVGGGVIYSPSESVSLGLGYHSIRGVNIRVGINF
;
A
#
# COMPACT_ATOMS: atom_id res chain seq x y z
N MET A 1 12.87 11.88 -2.54
CA MET A 1 11.45 11.64 -2.23
C MET A 1 10.91 10.64 -3.23
N GLU A 2 10.12 9.67 -2.79
CA GLU A 2 9.46 8.67 -3.63
C GLU A 2 7.94 8.78 -3.41
N VAL A 3 7.17 8.70 -4.49
CA VAL A 3 5.70 8.64 -4.44
C VAL A 3 5.29 7.24 -4.84
N GLY A 4 4.51 6.58 -3.97
CA GLY A 4 4.08 5.20 -4.19
C GLY A 4 2.56 5.09 -4.26
N ALA A 5 2.09 4.26 -5.20
CA ALA A 5 0.70 3.81 -5.27
C ALA A 5 0.67 2.28 -5.28
N LEU A 6 -0.17 1.69 -4.44
CA LEU A 6 -0.39 0.25 -4.35
C LEU A 6 -1.86 -0.04 -4.68
N PHE A 7 -2.09 -0.76 -5.77
CA PHE A 7 -3.42 -1.20 -6.17
C PHE A 7 -3.77 -2.50 -5.43
N ASN A 8 -3.99 -2.40 -4.11
CA ASN A 8 -4.30 -3.51 -3.23
C ASN A 8 -5.71 -3.35 -2.63
N GLN A 9 -6.74 -3.51 -3.45
CA GLN A 9 -8.12 -3.62 -2.97
C GLN A 9 -8.49 -5.07 -2.72
N ASP A 10 -9.34 -5.32 -1.73
CA ASP A 10 -9.88 -6.67 -1.53
C ASP A 10 -10.91 -6.96 -2.63
N SER A 11 -10.80 -8.15 -3.24
CA SER A 11 -11.82 -8.64 -4.16
C SER A 11 -13.10 -8.93 -3.38
N LEU A 12 -14.09 -8.04 -3.52
CA LEU A 12 -15.41 -8.26 -2.97
C LEU A 12 -16.30 -8.98 -4.00
N PRO A 13 -17.21 -9.87 -3.56
CA PRO A 13 -18.02 -10.69 -4.46
C PRO A 13 -19.08 -9.89 -5.24
N GLY A 14 -19.19 -8.58 -5.02
CA GLY A 14 -20.15 -7.71 -5.70
C GLY A 14 -19.90 -6.23 -5.41
N ALA A 15 -20.76 -5.38 -5.98
CA ALA A 15 -20.77 -3.95 -5.69
C ALA A 15 -21.17 -3.70 -4.22
N VAL A 16 -20.56 -2.71 -3.59
CA VAL A 16 -20.82 -2.34 -2.20
C VAL A 16 -21.74 -1.13 -2.17
N ASN A 17 -22.86 -1.29 -1.48
CA ASN A 17 -23.79 -0.20 -1.19
C ASN A 17 -23.24 0.69 -0.05
N ASP A 18 -23.33 2.00 -0.23
CA ASP A 18 -22.86 2.99 0.75
C ASP A 18 -23.90 3.34 1.84
N PHE A 19 -25.10 2.77 1.76
CA PHE A 19 -26.15 3.00 2.73
C PHE A 19 -25.96 2.13 3.98
N ALA A 20 -26.24 2.70 5.15
CA ALA A 20 -26.24 1.96 6.40
C ALA A 20 -27.34 0.88 6.36
N LEU A 21 -27.01 -0.32 6.85
CA LEU A 21 -27.99 -1.41 6.91
C LEU A 21 -29.08 -1.06 7.92
N PRO A 22 -30.36 -1.31 7.60
CA PRO A 22 -31.42 -1.28 8.61
C PRO A 22 -31.13 -2.33 9.69
N SER A 23 -31.21 -1.94 10.97
CA SER A 23 -30.77 -2.74 12.12
C SER A 23 -31.55 -4.03 12.39
N ASN A 24 -32.52 -4.36 11.54
CA ASN A 24 -33.49 -5.44 11.67
C ASN A 24 -33.24 -6.62 10.70
N PHE A 25 -32.13 -6.65 9.98
CA PHE A 25 -31.77 -7.75 9.07
C PHE A 25 -30.69 -8.67 9.64
N PHE A 26 -30.71 -9.95 9.25
CA PHE A 26 -29.62 -10.90 9.50
C PHE A 26 -28.49 -10.66 8.50
N PHE A 27 -27.26 -10.49 9.01
CA PHE A 27 -26.08 -10.23 8.19
C PHE A 27 -24.90 -11.09 8.61
N ASN A 28 -24.05 -11.39 7.62
CA ASN A 28 -22.71 -11.91 7.83
C ASN A 28 -21.73 -10.74 7.83
N ASP A 29 -20.99 -10.56 8.91
CA ASP A 29 -19.89 -9.59 8.94
C ASP A 29 -18.69 -10.17 8.18
N LEU A 30 -18.29 -9.50 7.10
CA LEU A 30 -17.12 -9.87 6.32
C LEU A 30 -15.84 -9.25 6.89
N GLY A 31 -15.96 -8.43 7.93
CA GLY A 31 -14.86 -7.75 8.61
C GLY A 31 -14.39 -6.50 7.88
N VAL A 32 -13.20 -6.02 8.26
CA VAL A 32 -12.56 -4.83 7.68
C VAL A 32 -11.90 -5.20 6.35
N LYS A 33 -12.19 -4.41 5.31
CA LYS A 33 -11.71 -4.61 3.94
C LYS A 33 -11.01 -3.37 3.40
N LYS A 34 -10.06 -3.57 2.48
CA LYS A 34 -9.40 -2.50 1.73
C LYS A 34 -10.30 -2.06 0.57
N LEU A 35 -10.72 -0.79 0.60
CA LEU A 35 -11.74 -0.25 -0.31
C LEU A 35 -11.16 0.63 -1.41
N SER A 36 -9.89 1.00 -1.32
CA SER A 36 -9.20 1.83 -2.31
C SER A 36 -7.75 1.38 -2.48
N PRO A 37 -7.09 1.80 -3.57
CA PRO A 37 -5.63 1.81 -3.62
C PRO A 37 -5.06 2.55 -2.41
N GLN A 38 -3.87 2.14 -2.00
CA GLN A 38 -3.09 2.80 -0.96
C GLN A 38 -2.09 3.75 -1.61
N TRP A 39 -2.01 4.97 -1.07
CA TRP A 39 -1.13 6.02 -1.56
C TRP A 39 -0.17 6.45 -0.47
N GLY A 40 1.06 6.77 -0.80
CA GLY A 40 2.00 7.23 0.19
C GLY A 40 3.21 7.96 -0.38
N LEU A 41 3.95 8.54 0.55
CA LEU A 41 5.15 9.31 0.28
C LEU A 41 6.26 8.86 1.21
N ASP A 42 7.43 8.64 0.63
CA ASP A 42 8.65 8.31 1.36
C ASP A 42 9.67 9.44 1.26
N LEU A 43 10.28 9.76 2.40
CA LEU A 43 11.53 10.50 2.49
C LEU A 43 12.68 9.51 2.44
N LEU A 44 13.68 9.77 1.59
CA LEU A 44 14.83 8.89 1.37
C LEU A 44 16.11 9.61 1.74
N GLY A 45 16.99 8.91 2.46
CA GLY A 45 18.38 9.29 2.70
C GLY A 45 19.31 8.28 2.04
N PHE A 46 20.43 8.77 1.50
CA PHE A 46 21.44 7.96 0.80
C PHE A 46 22.82 8.17 1.42
N VAL A 47 23.63 7.12 1.43
CA VAL A 47 25.03 7.19 1.83
C VAL A 47 25.87 6.33 0.88
N ASP A 48 26.95 6.91 0.37
CA ASP A 48 27.91 6.17 -0.44
C ASP A 48 28.78 5.29 0.47
N VAL A 49 28.74 3.98 0.22
CA VAL A 49 29.48 2.98 0.99
C VAL A 49 30.79 2.62 0.28
N ALA A 50 30.77 2.65 -1.05
CA ALA A 50 31.93 2.45 -1.93
C ALA A 50 31.69 3.16 -3.29
N PRO A 51 32.71 3.32 -4.16
CA PRO A 51 32.59 4.07 -5.41
C PRO A 51 31.44 3.67 -6.35
N GLN A 52 30.94 2.43 -6.22
CA GLN A 52 29.86 1.89 -7.04
C GLN A 52 28.70 1.37 -6.19
N LEU A 53 28.70 1.62 -4.88
CA LEU A 53 27.71 1.07 -3.95
C LEU A 53 27.21 2.14 -3.00
N ALA A 54 25.91 2.42 -3.05
CA ALA A 54 25.22 3.27 -2.10
C ALA A 54 24.23 2.45 -1.27
N ALA A 55 24.08 2.81 0.00
CA ALA A 55 22.97 2.35 0.83
C ALA A 55 21.91 3.46 0.91
N TYR A 56 20.64 3.07 1.02
CA TYR A 56 19.56 4.01 1.25
C TYR A 56 18.65 3.53 2.37
N GLY A 57 18.06 4.50 3.07
CA GLY A 57 17.00 4.30 4.05
C GLY A 57 15.81 5.19 3.73
N SER A 58 14.63 4.78 4.15
CA SER A 58 13.42 5.58 3.99
C SER A 58 12.49 5.50 5.19
N VAL A 59 11.75 6.59 5.39
CA VAL A 59 10.59 6.67 6.27
C VAL A 59 9.43 7.26 5.49
N GLY A 60 8.22 6.77 5.71
CA GLY A 60 7.08 7.19 4.92
C GLY A 60 5.76 7.11 5.64
N LEU A 61 4.74 7.71 5.01
CA LEU A 61 3.36 7.70 5.47
C LEU A 61 2.46 7.27 4.32
N TYR A 62 1.53 6.36 4.63
CA TYR A 62 0.61 5.75 3.67
C TYR A 62 -0.82 5.86 4.14
N PHE A 63 -1.71 6.13 3.19
CA PHE A 63 -3.13 6.34 3.39
C PHE A 63 -3.91 5.33 2.56
N GLN A 64 -4.86 4.64 3.18
CA GLN A 64 -5.75 3.69 2.51
C GLN A 64 -7.15 3.77 3.10
N ASN A 65 -8.17 3.82 2.26
CA ASN A 65 -9.54 3.69 2.74
C ASN A 65 -9.83 2.23 3.07
N VAL A 66 -10.24 2.01 4.32
CA VAL A 66 -10.69 0.71 4.81
C VAL A 66 -12.10 0.85 5.39
N GLY A 67 -12.87 -0.21 5.33
CA GLY A 67 -14.23 -0.19 5.86
C GLY A 67 -14.71 -1.57 6.26
N ARG A 68 -15.60 -1.62 7.27
CA ARG A 68 -16.25 -2.87 7.66
C ARG A 68 -17.39 -3.15 6.69
N ILE A 69 -17.37 -4.33 6.08
CA ILE A 69 -18.37 -4.76 5.10
C ILE A 69 -19.26 -5.82 5.73
N ALA A 70 -20.57 -5.63 5.64
CA ALA A 70 -21.57 -6.62 6.00
C ALA A 70 -22.28 -7.14 4.75
N GLN A 71 -22.65 -8.41 4.75
CA GLN A 71 -23.43 -9.04 3.68
C GLN A 71 -24.81 -9.44 4.20
N SER A 72 -25.86 -9.01 3.49
CA SER A 72 -27.23 -9.45 3.75
C SER A 72 -27.36 -10.95 3.47
N GLN A 73 -27.91 -11.72 4.42
CA GLN A 73 -28.18 -13.16 4.20
C GLN A 73 -29.37 -13.39 3.26
N ALA A 74 -30.27 -12.41 3.12
CA ALA A 74 -31.47 -12.52 2.30
C ALA A 74 -31.23 -12.17 0.83
N THR A 75 -30.42 -11.14 0.57
CA THR A 75 -30.22 -10.58 -0.78
C THR A 75 -28.79 -10.78 -1.30
N ASN A 76 -27.85 -11.26 -0.47
CA ASN A 76 -26.41 -11.33 -0.73
C ASN A 76 -25.74 -9.98 -1.05
N GLU A 77 -26.46 -8.87 -0.90
CA GLU A 77 -25.94 -7.52 -1.11
C GLU A 77 -24.91 -7.14 -0.04
N LEU A 78 -23.91 -6.37 -0.47
CA LEU A 78 -22.83 -5.88 0.40
C LEU A 78 -23.10 -4.46 0.84
N PHE A 79 -22.88 -4.18 2.11
CA PHE A 79 -23.12 -2.87 2.71
C PHE A 79 -21.90 -2.39 3.48
N LYS A 80 -21.52 -1.15 3.21
CA LYS A 80 -20.44 -0.46 3.91
C LYS A 80 -20.98 0.09 5.23
N GLN A 81 -20.49 -0.45 6.35
CA GLN A 81 -20.89 0.00 7.68
C GLN A 81 -20.02 1.14 8.19
N THR A 82 -18.74 1.14 7.81
CA THR A 82 -17.78 2.20 8.14
C THR A 82 -16.89 2.47 6.95
N ASN A 83 -16.39 3.71 6.87
CA ASN A 83 -15.38 4.11 5.91
C ASN A 83 -14.40 5.05 6.61
N ILE A 84 -13.17 4.58 6.82
CA ILE A 84 -12.12 5.36 7.46
C ILE A 84 -10.87 5.35 6.61
N THR A 85 -10.16 6.48 6.60
CA THR A 85 -8.81 6.53 6.04
C THR A 85 -7.83 6.04 7.10
N ASN A 86 -7.28 4.85 6.89
CA ASN A 86 -6.21 4.31 7.73
C ASN A 86 -4.88 4.96 7.33
N THR A 87 -4.10 5.39 8.32
CA THR A 87 -2.76 5.96 8.13
C THR A 87 -1.72 5.02 8.72
N THR A 88 -0.75 4.61 7.92
CA THR A 88 0.30 3.66 8.32
C THR A 88 1.67 4.27 8.09
N GLY A 89 2.50 4.26 9.13
CA GLY A 89 3.92 4.59 9.02
C GLY A 89 4.69 3.45 8.34
N ALA A 90 5.63 3.82 7.49
CA ALA A 90 6.46 2.87 6.76
C ALA A 90 7.94 3.17 6.95
N VAL A 91 8.74 2.11 6.86
CA VAL A 91 10.19 2.19 6.81
C VAL A 91 10.69 1.31 5.68
N GLY A 92 11.79 1.70 5.08
CA GLY A 92 12.44 0.94 4.03
C GLY A 92 13.92 1.18 3.99
N GLY A 93 14.59 0.38 3.18
CA GLY A 93 16.00 0.54 2.92
C GLY A 93 16.53 -0.53 1.98
N GLY A 94 17.74 -0.31 1.50
CA GLY A 94 18.37 -1.21 0.56
C GLY A 94 19.73 -0.71 0.10
N VAL A 95 20.23 -1.36 -0.94
CA VAL A 95 21.50 -1.05 -1.58
C VAL A 95 21.29 -0.79 -3.06
N ILE A 96 22.12 0.07 -3.63
CA ILE A 96 22.16 0.43 -5.04
C ILE A 96 23.58 0.24 -5.52
N TYR A 97 23.76 -0.63 -6.50
CA TYR A 97 25.00 -0.86 -7.20
C TYR A 97 24.97 -0.16 -8.57
N SER A 98 25.97 0.68 -8.83
CA SER A 98 26.10 1.46 -10.07
C SER A 98 27.35 0.99 -10.83
N PRO A 99 27.26 -0.06 -11.68
CA PRO A 99 28.41 -0.58 -12.41
C PRO A 99 29.03 0.43 -13.38
N SER A 100 28.26 1.43 -13.79
CA SER A 100 28.68 2.57 -14.60
C SER A 100 27.91 3.81 -14.19
N GLU A 101 28.30 4.97 -14.71
CA GLU A 101 27.59 6.23 -14.45
C GLU A 101 26.16 6.20 -15.01
N SER A 102 25.92 5.44 -16.08
CA SER A 102 24.64 5.40 -16.81
C SER A 102 23.63 4.38 -16.28
N VAL A 103 24.05 3.42 -15.46
CA VAL A 103 23.18 2.30 -15.03
C VAL A 103 23.31 2.08 -13.53
N SER A 104 22.17 1.89 -12.86
CA SER A 104 22.11 1.45 -11.48
C SER A 104 21.12 0.31 -11.28
N LEU A 105 21.46 -0.61 -10.37
CA LEU A 105 20.66 -1.73 -9.95
C LEU A 105 20.51 -1.68 -8.43
N GLY A 106 19.29 -1.80 -7.92
CA GLY A 106 19.05 -1.76 -6.49
C GLY A 106 18.23 -2.95 -6.00
N LEU A 107 18.51 -3.36 -4.77
CA LEU A 107 17.72 -4.33 -4.02
C LEU A 107 17.36 -3.70 -2.67
N GLY A 108 16.11 -3.78 -2.28
CA GLY A 108 15.66 -3.25 -1.01
C GLY A 108 14.43 -3.93 -0.45
N TYR A 109 14.04 -3.48 0.72
CA TYR A 109 12.83 -3.88 1.42
C TYR A 109 12.07 -2.64 1.87
N HIS A 110 10.75 -2.72 1.81
CA HIS A 110 9.83 -1.72 2.34
C HIS A 110 8.77 -2.41 3.17
N SER A 111 8.49 -1.92 4.39
CA SER A 111 7.59 -2.61 5.33
C SER A 111 6.17 -2.86 4.80
N ILE A 112 5.72 -2.05 3.82
CA ILE A 112 4.41 -2.21 3.17
C ILE A 112 4.49 -2.95 1.82
N ARG A 113 5.57 -2.77 1.04
CA ARG A 113 5.67 -3.31 -0.34
C ARG A 113 6.43 -4.63 -0.42
N GLY A 114 7.13 -5.00 0.65
CA GLY A 114 8.04 -6.13 0.66
C GLY A 114 9.35 -5.84 -0.08
N VAL A 115 9.93 -6.90 -0.64
CA VAL A 115 11.18 -6.83 -1.40
C VAL A 115 10.95 -6.11 -2.73
N ASN A 116 11.84 -5.20 -3.08
CA ASN A 116 11.80 -4.46 -4.32
C ASN A 116 13.14 -4.51 -5.06
N ILE A 117 13.05 -4.42 -6.39
CA ILE A 117 14.20 -4.29 -7.30
C ILE A 117 14.08 -2.93 -7.97
N ARG A 118 15.19 -2.18 -8.03
CA ARG A 118 15.27 -0.89 -8.71
C ARG A 118 16.21 -1.02 -9.91
N VAL A 119 15.82 -0.44 -11.03
CA VAL A 119 16.69 -0.27 -12.20
C VAL A 119 16.66 1.20 -12.57
N GLY A 120 17.82 1.85 -12.59
CA GLY A 120 17.97 3.24 -12.95
C GLY A 120 18.81 3.39 -14.21
N ILE A 121 18.37 4.27 -15.10
CA ILE A 121 19.12 4.72 -16.27
C ILE A 121 19.40 6.20 -16.06
N ASN A 122 20.67 6.57 -15.96
CA ASN A 122 21.12 7.95 -15.82
C ASN A 122 21.61 8.44 -17.19
N PHE A 123 21.21 9.65 -17.57
CA PHE A 123 21.57 10.30 -18.83
C PHE A 123 22.46 11.52 -18.56
#